data_AF-A0A519JRF9-F1
#
_entry.id   AF-A0A519JRF9-F1
#
_cell.length_a   1.000
_cell.length_b   1.000
_cell.length_c   1.000
_cell.angle_alpha   90.00
_cell.angle_beta   90.00
_cell.angle_gamma   90.00
#
_symmetry.space_group_name_H-M   'P 1'
#
loop_
_entity.id
_entity.type
_entity.pdbx_description
1 polymer ?
#
loop_
_entity_poly.entity_id
_entity_poly.type
_entity_poly.pdbx_seq_one_letter_code
_entity_poly.pdbx_strand_id
1 'polypeptide(L)'
;MMMINTKTHGFFDYAMGLLLICGAYFFGLDGSGPASMVLYILGAAAIIYSLLTDYELSVAKVIPMKMHLALDIMSGIFLAASPWILGFADEVHTPHLVLGIIEIVAAIATNPKKKEATRLI
;
A
#
# COMPACT_ATOMS: atom_id res chain seq x y z
N MET A 1 -9.68 -19.61 4.70
CA MET A 1 -8.99 -18.48 4.04
C MET A 1 -7.69 -18.27 4.77
N MET A 2 -6.55 -18.19 4.06
CA MET A 2 -5.30 -17.76 4.70
C MET A 2 -5.50 -16.34 5.19
N MET A 3 -5.35 -16.12 6.49
CA MET A 3 -5.48 -14.81 7.10
C MET A 3 -4.08 -14.27 7.36
N ILE A 4 -3.70 -13.21 6.66
CA ILE A 4 -2.50 -12.45 6.97
C ILE A 4 -2.74 -11.74 8.31
N ASN A 5 -1.77 -11.81 9.22
CA ASN A 5 -1.84 -11.07 10.49
C ASN A 5 -1.33 -9.64 10.29
N THR A 6 -1.72 -8.73 11.18
CA THR A 6 -1.41 -7.30 11.10
C THR A 6 0.09 -6.99 11.04
N LYS A 7 0.92 -7.78 11.74
CA LYS A 7 2.39 -7.63 11.68
C LYS A 7 2.96 -7.96 10.31
N THR A 8 2.47 -9.04 9.70
CA THR A 8 2.89 -9.46 8.36
C THR A 8 2.41 -8.47 7.30
N HIS A 9 1.17 -7.98 7.40
CA HIS A 9 0.64 -6.90 6.54
C HIS A 9 1.51 -5.65 6.64
N GLY A 10 1.81 -5.18 7.85
CA GLY A 10 2.66 -4.01 8.06
C GLY A 10 4.07 -4.12 7.47
N PHE A 11 4.65 -5.32 7.44
CA PHE A 11 5.91 -5.52 6.74
C PHE A 11 5.76 -5.30 5.23
N PHE A 12 4.67 -5.80 4.64
CA PHE A 12 4.37 -5.59 3.23
C PHE A 12 4.08 -4.13 2.91
N ASP A 13 3.45 -3.36 3.81
CA ASP A 13 3.16 -1.94 3.57
C ASP A 13 4.45 -1.13 3.43
N TYR A 14 5.44 -1.34 4.30
CA TYR A 14 6.73 -0.65 4.17
C TYR A 14 7.50 -1.10 2.93
N ALA A 15 7.45 -2.39 2.59
CA ALA A 15 8.09 -2.91 1.40
C ALA A 15 7.45 -2.35 0.13
N MET A 16 6.10 -2.32 0.06
CA MET A 16 5.34 -1.77 -1.04
C MET A 16 5.55 -0.25 -1.15
N GLY A 17 5.44 0.48 -0.05
CA GLY A 17 5.67 1.92 -0.01
C GLY A 17 7.06 2.30 -0.51
N LEU A 18 8.09 1.58 -0.09
CA LEU A 18 9.46 1.78 -0.60
C LEU A 18 9.59 1.40 -2.08
N LEU A 19 8.99 0.29 -2.50
CA LEU A 19 8.98 -0.13 -3.91
C LEU A 19 8.32 0.92 -4.80
N LEU A 20 7.20 1.51 -4.37
CA LEU A 20 6.51 2.58 -5.10
C LEU A 20 7.37 3.85 -5.18
N ILE A 21 7.97 4.28 -4.07
CA ILE A 21 8.88 5.45 -4.05
C ILE A 21 10.07 5.24 -4.98
N CYS A 22 10.67 4.04 -5.00
CA CYS A 22 11.77 3.71 -5.90
C CYS A 22 11.29 3.25 -7.29
N GLY A 23 9.97 3.18 -7.51
CA GLY A 23 9.37 2.48 -8.64
C GLY A 23 9.72 3.13 -9.97
N ALA A 24 9.74 4.47 -10.03
CA ALA A 24 10.14 5.18 -11.24
C ALA A 24 11.55 4.80 -11.72
N TYR A 25 12.50 4.66 -10.78
CA TYR A 25 13.85 4.19 -11.10
C TYR A 25 13.85 2.75 -11.59
N PHE A 26 13.15 1.85 -10.89
CA PHE A 26 13.13 0.42 -11.25
C PHE A 26 12.41 0.13 -12.56
N PHE A 27 11.39 0.92 -12.91
CA PHE A 27 10.60 0.76 -14.13
C PHE A 27 11.06 1.66 -15.28
N GLY A 28 12.15 2.43 -15.10
CA GLY A 28 12.71 3.29 -16.14
C GLY A 28 11.79 4.45 -16.56
N LEU A 29 10.98 4.96 -15.63
CA LEU A 29 10.02 6.04 -15.90
C LEU A 29 10.69 7.42 -15.81
N ASP A 30 10.15 8.39 -16.55
CA ASP A 30 10.49 9.80 -16.32
C ASP A 30 10.07 10.19 -14.90
N GLY A 31 11.05 10.51 -14.05
CA GLY A 31 10.82 10.87 -12.65
C GLY A 31 9.94 12.12 -12.46
N SER A 32 9.75 12.94 -13.48
CA SER A 32 8.86 14.11 -13.47
C SER A 32 7.48 13.84 -14.08
N GLY A 33 7.29 12.69 -14.73
CA GLY A 33 6.06 12.32 -15.42
C GLY A 33 4.93 11.89 -14.48
N PRO A 34 3.67 11.87 -14.99
CA PRO A 34 2.49 11.54 -14.20
C PRO A 34 2.55 10.12 -13.61
N ALA A 35 3.08 9.16 -14.36
CA ALA A 35 3.24 7.78 -13.90
C ALA A 35 4.11 7.69 -12.64
N SER A 36 5.25 8.38 -12.62
CA SER A 36 6.16 8.43 -11.48
C SER A 36 5.55 9.18 -10.29
N MET A 37 4.87 10.30 -10.54
CA MET A 37 4.20 11.07 -9.49
C MET A 37 3.16 10.24 -8.74
N VAL A 38 2.37 9.41 -9.43
CA VAL A 38 1.43 8.48 -8.79
C VAL A 38 2.16 7.53 -7.85
N LEU A 39 3.25 6.89 -8.31
CA LEU A 39 4.00 5.95 -7.49
C LEU A 39 4.62 6.64 -6.26
N TYR A 40 5.19 7.83 -6.42
CA TYR A 40 5.79 8.57 -5.31
C TYR A 40 4.75 8.99 -4.27
N ILE A 41 3.62 9.54 -4.72
CA ILE A 41 2.57 10.04 -3.82
C ILE A 41 1.95 8.89 -3.04
N LEU A 42 1.55 7.81 -3.74
CA LEU A 42 0.93 6.67 -3.07
C LEU A 42 1.93 5.91 -2.20
N GLY A 43 3.17 5.74 -2.64
CA GLY A 43 4.22 5.13 -1.82
C GLY A 43 4.53 5.92 -0.55
N ALA A 44 4.65 7.24 -0.66
CA ALA A 44 4.84 8.11 0.51
C ALA A 44 3.62 8.10 1.43
N ALA A 45 2.41 8.19 0.87
CA ALA A 45 1.17 8.11 1.65
C ALA A 45 1.08 6.78 2.41
N ALA A 46 1.34 5.65 1.73
CA ALA A 46 1.38 4.32 2.31
C ALA A 46 2.28 4.25 3.53
N ILE A 47 3.51 4.72 3.43
CA ILE A 47 4.44 4.77 4.57
C ILE A 47 3.88 5.66 5.69
N ILE A 48 3.37 6.85 5.37
CA ILE A 48 2.88 7.80 6.37
C ILE A 48 1.71 7.22 7.16
N TYR A 49 0.66 6.72 6.50
CA TYR A 49 -0.49 6.19 7.25
C TYR A 49 -0.14 4.87 7.94
N SER A 50 0.79 4.07 7.40
CA SER A 50 1.34 2.87 8.06
C SER A 50 2.04 3.19 9.38
N LEU A 51 2.86 4.27 9.42
CA LEU A 51 3.50 4.74 10.65
C LEU A 51 2.49 5.19 11.71
N LEU A 52 1.29 5.59 11.29
CA LEU A 52 0.20 6.06 12.15
C LEU A 52 -0.85 4.98 12.45
N THR A 53 -0.70 3.76 11.95
CA THR A 53 -1.71 2.69 12.06
C THR A 53 -1.63 1.93 13.37
N ASP A 54 -2.77 1.49 13.92
CA ASP A 54 -2.80 0.64 15.12
C ASP A 54 -2.41 -0.82 14.82
N TYR A 55 -1.12 -1.06 14.58
CA TYR A 55 -0.50 -2.37 14.46
C TYR A 55 0.90 -2.43 15.12
N GLU A 56 1.66 -3.49 14.91
CA GLU A 56 2.90 -3.76 15.63
C GLU A 56 4.10 -2.89 15.22
N LEU A 57 4.14 -2.44 13.96
CA LEU A 57 5.31 -1.74 13.38
C LEU A 57 5.15 -0.21 13.36
N SER A 58 4.10 0.33 13.95
CA SER A 58 3.76 1.76 13.91
C SER A 58 4.59 2.59 14.87
N VAL A 59 4.79 3.86 14.55
CA VAL A 59 5.32 4.87 15.47
C VAL A 59 4.22 5.39 16.40
N ALA A 60 3.02 5.62 15.87
CA ALA A 60 1.86 6.06 16.64
C ALA A 60 0.60 5.28 16.21
N LYS A 61 -0.33 5.06 17.13
CA LYS A 61 -1.52 4.22 16.93
C LYS A 61 -2.77 5.08 16.79
N VAL A 62 -2.83 5.87 15.73
CA VAL A 62 -3.88 6.88 15.48
C VAL A 62 -4.96 6.35 14.54
N ILE A 63 -4.57 5.61 13.49
CA ILE A 63 -5.44 5.10 12.44
C ILE A 63 -5.83 3.65 12.78
N PRO A 64 -7.11 3.32 12.97
CA PRO A 64 -7.52 1.94 13.21
C PRO A 64 -7.17 1.02 12.03
N MET A 65 -6.76 -0.22 12.28
CA MET A 65 -6.38 -1.17 11.22
C MET A 65 -7.46 -1.34 10.14
N LYS A 66 -8.74 -1.31 10.51
CA LYS A 66 -9.85 -1.38 9.54
C LYS A 66 -9.86 -0.20 8.57
N MET A 67 -9.51 0.99 9.05
CA MET A 67 -9.40 2.18 8.22
C MET A 67 -8.18 2.10 7.31
N HIS A 68 -7.04 1.63 7.82
CA HIS A 68 -5.86 1.36 7.01
C HIS A 68 -6.17 0.42 5.84
N LEU A 69 -6.81 -0.73 6.09
CA LEU A 69 -7.17 -1.67 5.02
C LEU A 69 -8.15 -1.06 3.99
N ALA A 70 -9.03 -0.15 4.42
CA ALA A 70 -9.89 0.57 3.49
C ALA A 70 -9.08 1.55 2.63
N LEU A 71 -8.10 2.24 3.21
CA LEU A 71 -7.17 3.10 2.48
C LEU A 71 -6.36 2.29 1.46
N ASP A 72 -5.84 1.12 1.82
CA ASP A 72 -5.10 0.24 0.89
C ASP A 72 -5.97 -0.19 -0.29
N ILE A 73 -7.23 -0.57 -0.05
CA ILE A 73 -8.15 -0.94 -1.13
C ILE A 73 -8.40 0.25 -2.05
N MET A 74 -8.63 1.44 -1.49
CA MET A 74 -8.85 2.67 -2.28
C MET A 74 -7.59 3.08 -3.07
N SER A 75 -6.43 3.03 -2.41
CA SER A 75 -5.11 3.29 -2.98
C SER A 75 -4.82 2.33 -4.12
N GLY A 76 -5.00 1.03 -3.90
CA GLY A 76 -4.75 -0.01 -4.89
C GLY A 76 -5.70 0.08 -6.09
N ILE A 77 -6.99 0.42 -5.88
CA ILE A 77 -7.93 0.68 -6.98
C ILE A 77 -7.46 1.89 -7.79
N PHE A 78 -7.11 2.99 -7.12
CA PHE A 78 -6.66 4.20 -7.79
C PHE A 78 -5.34 3.97 -8.53
N LEU A 79 -4.36 3.31 -7.90
CA LEU A 79 -3.10 2.93 -8.52
C LEU A 79 -3.34 2.08 -9.76
N ALA A 80 -4.17 1.04 -9.65
CA ALA A 80 -4.49 0.17 -10.76
C ALA A 80 -5.18 0.90 -11.91
N ALA A 81 -6.09 1.83 -11.62
CA ALA A 81 -6.83 2.58 -12.64
C ALA A 81 -6.08 3.82 -13.16
N SER A 82 -5.04 4.27 -12.46
CA SER A 82 -4.34 5.53 -12.73
C SER A 82 -3.82 5.69 -14.17
N PRO A 83 -3.34 4.64 -14.88
CA PRO A 83 -2.89 4.81 -16.26
C PRO A 83 -3.99 5.30 -17.18
N TRP A 84 -5.21 4.80 -17.00
CA TRP A 84 -6.36 5.19 -17.81
C TRP A 84 -6.98 6.51 -17.35
N ILE A 85 -7.07 6.73 -16.04
CA ILE A 85 -7.64 7.97 -15.48
C ILE A 85 -6.79 9.19 -15.84
N LEU A 86 -5.46 9.03 -15.83
CA LEU A 86 -4.51 10.12 -16.04
C LEU A 86 -3.90 10.14 -17.44
N GLY A 87 -4.33 9.23 -18.32
CA GLY A 87 -4.02 9.28 -19.76
C GLY A 87 -2.61 8.84 -20.15
N PHE A 88 -1.93 8.03 -19.33
CA PHE A 88 -0.60 7.49 -19.63
C PHE A 88 -0.57 5.98 -19.92
N ALA A 89 -1.75 5.35 -20.11
CA ALA A 89 -1.88 3.90 -20.32
C ALA A 89 -1.12 3.36 -21.54
N ASP A 90 -1.01 4.15 -22.62
CA ASP A 90 -0.29 3.79 -23.84
C ASP A 90 1.24 3.78 -23.65
N GLU A 91 1.74 4.50 -22.63
CA GLU A 91 3.16 4.55 -22.29
C GLU A 91 3.50 3.49 -21.22
N VAL A 92 2.72 3.44 -20.15
CA VAL A 92 2.94 2.51 -19.03
C VAL A 92 1.63 2.23 -18.29
N HIS A 93 1.30 0.95 -18.11
CA HIS A 93 0.14 0.55 -17.30
C HIS A 93 0.41 -0.66 -16.41
N THR A 94 1.29 -1.56 -16.84
CA THR A 94 1.54 -2.84 -16.17
C THR A 94 1.99 -2.71 -14.70
N PRO A 95 3.01 -1.90 -14.35
CA PRO A 95 3.44 -1.80 -12.95
C PRO A 95 2.35 -1.22 -12.05
N HIS A 96 1.65 -0.19 -12.48
CA HIS A 96 0.53 0.41 -11.76
C HIS A 96 -0.62 -0.58 -11.56
N LEU A 97 -1.04 -1.28 -12.61
CA LEU A 97 -2.09 -2.29 -12.55
C LEU A 97 -1.74 -3.43 -11.58
N VAL A 98 -0.56 -4.03 -11.75
CA VAL A 98 -0.14 -5.21 -10.98
C VAL A 98 0.06 -4.85 -9.51
N LEU A 99 0.75 -3.75 -9.21
CA LEU A 99 1.00 -3.35 -7.83
C LEU A 99 -0.31 -2.95 -7.12
N GLY A 100 -1.22 -2.25 -7.81
CA GLY A 100 -2.54 -1.94 -7.27
C GLY A 100 -3.38 -3.18 -6.96
N ILE A 101 -3.34 -4.20 -7.83
CA ILE A 101 -4.01 -5.48 -7.56
C ILE A 101 -3.39 -6.19 -6.35
N ILE A 102 -2.05 -6.21 -6.24
CA ILE A 102 -1.36 -6.83 -5.10
C ILE A 102 -1.78 -6.15 -3.79
N GLU A 103 -1.83 -4.83 -3.76
CA GLU A 103 -2.25 -4.04 -2.59
C GLU A 103 -3.70 -4.38 -2.18
N ILE A 104 -4.64 -4.43 -3.13
CA ILE A 104 -6.03 -4.83 -2.87
C ILE A 104 -6.11 -6.25 -2.30
N VAL A 105 -5.39 -7.20 -2.91
CA VAL A 105 -5.40 -8.59 -2.47
C VAL A 105 -4.81 -8.73 -1.07
N ALA A 106 -3.70 -8.04 -0.78
CA ALA A 106 -3.11 -8.01 0.55
C ALA A 106 -4.12 -7.47 1.59
N ALA A 107 -4.80 -6.37 1.27
CA ALA A 107 -5.79 -5.78 2.17
C ALA A 107 -6.98 -6.71 2.45
N ILE A 108 -7.51 -7.39 1.42
CA ILE A 108 -8.62 -8.36 1.57
C ILE A 108 -8.18 -9.61 2.33
N ALA A 109 -6.94 -10.05 2.15
CA ALA A 109 -6.38 -11.23 2.81
C ALA A 109 -6.02 -11.01 4.30
N THR A 110 -6.02 -9.77 4.76
CA THR A 110 -5.62 -9.41 6.14
C THR A 110 -6.77 -9.45 7.12
N ASN A 111 -6.54 -10.11 8.26
CA ASN A 111 -7.47 -10.09 9.38
C ASN A 111 -7.15 -8.90 10.31
N PRO A 112 -8.07 -7.94 10.49
CA PRO A 112 -7.82 -6.73 11.28
C PRO A 112 -7.78 -6.97 12.80
N LYS A 113 -7.96 -8.21 13.28
CA LYS A 113 -7.81 -8.52 14.70
C LYS A 113 -6.35 -8.41 15.11
N LYS A 114 -6.03 -7.33 15.84
CA LYS A 114 -4.80 -7.21 16.64
C LYS A 114 -4.66 -8.45 17.51
N LYS A 115 -3.50 -9.13 17.46
CA LYS A 115 -3.22 -10.20 18.43
C LYS A 115 -3.35 -9.57 19.82
N GLU A 116 -4.37 -9.96 20.58
CA GLU A 116 -4.42 -9.63 22.00
C GLU A 116 -3.10 -10.09 22.58
N ALA A 117 -2.36 -9.14 23.19
CA ALA A 117 -1.25 -9.50 24.04
C ALA A 117 -1.81 -10.53 25.01
N THR A 118 -1.29 -11.76 24.94
CA THR A 118 -1.57 -12.83 25.89
C THR A 118 -1.56 -12.19 27.27
N ARG A 119 -2.73 -11.98 27.86
CA ARG A 119 -2.86 -11.64 29.27
C ARG A 119 -2.32 -12.86 30.00
N LEU A 120 -1.03 -12.83 30.30
CA LEU A 120 -0.44 -13.71 31.28
C LEU A 120 -1.05 -13.27 32.62
N ILE A 121 -2.01 -14.11 33.02
CA ILE A 121 -2.52 -14.27 34.38
C ILE A 121 -1.32 -14.60 35.29
#